data_AF-B7QAR7-F1
#
_entry.id   AF-B7QAR7-F1
#
_cell.length_a   1.000
_cell.length_b   1.000
_cell.length_c   1.000
_cell.angle_alpha   90.00
_cell.angle_beta   90.00
_cell.angle_gamma   90.00
#
_symmetry.space_group_name_H-M   'P 1'
#
loop_
_entity.id
_entity.type
_entity.pdbx_description
1 polymer ?
#
loop_
_entity_poly.entity_id
_entity_poly.type
_entity_poly.pdbx_seq_one_letter_code
_entity_poly.pdbx_strand_id
1 'polypeptide(L)'
;MVTRDLTVLLSGFSGEIRKEFRQLKREMRAQEEARQEKAAEGDGQEDENSETEEERRNALFKAYRDEQRLYTEKKKTQLKKGSQREQQTLAALAKFQAKLKEVQEREPASPEKEGEEEEGSDRWLAHALHFEEQGPVLARDAANVNPEEAYDISDPRNAMNQRRRDRKRKSHHSERRH
;
A
#
# COMPACT_ATOMS: atom_id res chain seq x y z
N MET A 1 -63.23 -29.67 -0.12
CA MET A 1 -62.03 -30.53 -0.07
C MET A 1 -61.11 -30.21 -1.27
N VAL A 2 -60.46 -29.04 -1.32
CA VAL A 2 -59.62 -28.65 -2.51
C VAL A 2 -58.29 -27.97 -2.13
N THR A 3 -58.01 -27.75 -0.83
CA THR A 3 -56.81 -27.01 -0.40
C THR A 3 -55.61 -27.90 -0.07
N ARG A 4 -55.74 -29.24 -0.14
CA ARG A 4 -54.63 -30.16 0.16
C ARG A 4 -53.73 -30.44 -1.04
N ASP A 5 -54.22 -30.27 -2.27
CA ASP A 5 -53.46 -30.62 -3.48
C ASP A 5 -52.47 -29.52 -3.90
N LEU A 6 -52.80 -28.25 -3.65
CA LEU A 6 -51.92 -27.12 -4.00
C LEU A 6 -50.62 -27.11 -3.19
N THR A 7 -50.65 -27.50 -1.92
CA THR A 7 -49.47 -27.50 -1.03
C THR A 7 -48.49 -28.63 -1.38
N VAL A 8 -48.99 -29.77 -1.87
CA VAL A 8 -48.16 -30.88 -2.35
C VAL A 8 -47.50 -30.52 -3.69
N LEU A 9 -48.23 -29.87 -4.59
CA LEU A 9 -47.71 -29.36 -5.86
C LEU A 9 -46.66 -28.25 -5.68
N LEU A 10 -46.88 -27.30 -4.76
CA LEU A 10 -45.88 -26.25 -4.45
C LEU A 10 -44.61 -26.81 -3.79
N SER A 11 -44.76 -27.82 -2.92
CA SER A 11 -43.64 -28.51 -2.27
C SER A 11 -42.83 -29.35 -3.27
N GLY A 12 -43.50 -30.03 -4.20
CA GLY A 12 -42.88 -30.78 -5.30
C GLY A 12 -42.12 -29.87 -6.27
N PHE A 13 -42.75 -28.80 -6.75
CA PHE A 13 -42.11 -27.80 -7.63
C PHE A 13 -40.90 -27.13 -6.98
N SER A 14 -41.01 -26.79 -5.69
CA SER A 14 -39.88 -26.30 -4.89
C SER A 14 -38.77 -27.35 -4.70
N GLY A 15 -39.13 -28.63 -4.68
CA GLY A 15 -38.21 -29.77 -4.63
C GLY A 15 -37.42 -29.95 -5.93
N GLU A 16 -38.10 -29.92 -7.08
CA GLU A 16 -37.50 -29.97 -8.42
C GLU A 16 -36.55 -28.78 -8.64
N ILE A 17 -36.96 -27.55 -8.33
CA ILE A 17 -36.08 -26.36 -8.43
C ILE A 17 -34.81 -26.52 -7.59
N ARG A 18 -34.92 -27.09 -6.38
CA ARG A 18 -33.75 -27.36 -5.52
C ARG A 18 -32.84 -28.47 -6.08
N LYS A 19 -33.36 -29.40 -6.88
CA LYS A 19 -32.56 -30.43 -7.55
C LYS A 19 -31.84 -29.82 -8.75
N GLU A 20 -32.55 -29.07 -9.59
CA GLU A 20 -31.98 -28.36 -10.75
C GLU A 20 -30.88 -27.39 -10.31
N PHE A 21 -31.12 -26.59 -9.26
CA PHE A 21 -30.11 -25.70 -8.70
C PHE A 21 -28.86 -26.45 -8.20
N ARG A 22 -29.04 -27.61 -7.56
CA ARG A 22 -27.92 -28.44 -7.11
C ARG A 22 -27.17 -29.06 -8.28
N GLN A 23 -27.86 -29.43 -9.35
CA GLN A 23 -27.28 -30.00 -10.55
C GLN A 23 -26.48 -28.95 -11.32
N LEU A 24 -27.08 -27.78 -11.56
CA LEU A 24 -26.40 -26.64 -12.17
C LEU A 24 -25.17 -26.20 -11.37
N LYS A 25 -25.26 -26.18 -10.03
CA LYS A 25 -24.11 -25.86 -9.16
C LYS A 25 -22.97 -26.88 -9.28
N ARG A 26 -23.28 -28.17 -9.49
CA ARG A 26 -22.26 -29.20 -9.75
C ARG A 26 -21.66 -29.04 -11.14
N GLU A 27 -22.47 -28.80 -12.16
CA GLU A 27 -22.01 -28.57 -13.53
C GLU A 27 -21.11 -27.34 -13.62
N MET A 28 -21.46 -26.24 -12.94
CA MET A 28 -20.62 -25.04 -12.87
C MET A 28 -19.27 -25.30 -12.20
N ARG A 29 -19.25 -26.05 -11.10
CA ARG A 29 -17.98 -26.42 -10.43
C ARG A 29 -17.12 -27.32 -11.29
N ALA A 30 -17.72 -28.35 -11.90
CA ALA A 30 -17.01 -29.25 -12.81
C ALA A 30 -16.45 -28.49 -14.02
N GLN A 31 -17.18 -27.50 -14.55
CA GLN A 31 -16.71 -26.66 -15.65
C GLN A 31 -15.58 -25.71 -15.21
N GLU A 32 -15.64 -25.18 -13.99
CA GLU A 32 -14.60 -24.32 -13.42
C GLU A 32 -13.32 -25.12 -13.11
N GLU A 33 -13.46 -26.31 -12.54
CA GLU A 33 -12.38 -27.28 -12.30
C GLU A 33 -11.75 -27.71 -13.63
N ALA A 34 -12.53 -28.10 -14.64
CA ALA A 34 -12.02 -28.44 -15.97
C ALA A 34 -11.32 -27.26 -16.68
N ARG A 35 -11.77 -26.02 -16.46
CA ARG A 35 -11.08 -24.82 -16.98
C ARG A 35 -9.77 -24.55 -16.24
N GLN A 36 -9.73 -24.78 -14.93
CA GLN A 36 -8.52 -24.63 -14.12
C GLN A 36 -7.49 -25.71 -14.42
N GLU A 37 -7.92 -26.96 -14.62
CA GLU A 37 -7.06 -28.07 -15.07
C GLU A 37 -6.47 -27.79 -16.45
N LYS A 38 -7.29 -27.35 -17.43
CA LYS A 38 -6.79 -26.90 -18.74
C LYS A 38 -5.83 -25.71 -18.67
N ALA A 39 -6.04 -24.79 -17.73
CA ALA A 39 -5.12 -23.67 -17.50
C ALA A 39 -3.81 -24.09 -16.79
N ALA A 40 -3.82 -25.17 -16.01
CA ALA A 40 -2.67 -25.71 -15.29
C ALA A 40 -1.84 -26.70 -16.12
N GLU A 41 -2.48 -27.48 -17.01
CA GLU A 41 -1.81 -28.42 -17.93
C GLU A 41 -1.09 -27.72 -19.10
N GLY A 42 -1.17 -26.39 -19.21
CA GLY A 42 -0.48 -25.64 -20.26
C GLY A 42 -1.03 -25.91 -21.67
N ASP A 43 -2.14 -26.65 -21.79
CA ASP A 43 -2.89 -26.89 -23.04
C ASP A 43 -3.79 -25.68 -23.41
N GLY A 44 -3.33 -24.49 -23.03
CA GLY A 44 -3.79 -23.21 -23.57
C GLY A 44 -2.99 -22.79 -24.81
N GLN A 45 -2.20 -23.69 -25.38
CA GLN A 45 -1.80 -23.62 -26.78
C GLN A 45 -2.89 -24.29 -27.62
N GLU A 46 -4.09 -23.70 -27.64
CA GLU A 46 -4.73 -23.58 -28.95
C GLU A 46 -3.70 -22.83 -29.77
N ASP A 47 -3.09 -23.51 -30.75
CA ASP A 47 -2.14 -22.94 -31.70
C ASP A 47 -2.62 -21.52 -32.00
N GLU A 48 -1.88 -20.51 -31.54
CA GLU A 48 -2.28 -19.09 -31.56
C GLU A 48 -2.49 -18.60 -33.02
N ASN A 49 -2.22 -19.47 -33.98
CA ASN A 49 -2.29 -19.31 -35.42
C ASN A 49 -3.33 -20.23 -36.11
N SER A 50 -4.08 -21.05 -35.37
CA SER A 50 -5.13 -21.90 -35.94
C SER A 50 -6.47 -21.18 -35.89
N GLU A 51 -7.05 -20.91 -37.07
CA GLU A 51 -8.42 -20.40 -37.15
C GLU A 51 -9.39 -21.49 -36.68
N THR A 52 -10.22 -21.17 -35.69
CA THR A 52 -11.27 -22.09 -35.25
C THR A 52 -12.37 -22.22 -36.31
N GLU A 53 -13.07 -23.35 -36.34
CA GLU A 53 -14.21 -23.55 -37.26
C GLU A 53 -15.30 -22.48 -37.10
N GLU A 54 -15.44 -21.88 -35.90
CA GLU A 54 -16.35 -20.76 -35.64
C GLU A 54 -15.87 -19.45 -36.28
N GLU A 55 -14.56 -19.20 -36.29
CA GLU A 55 -13.93 -18.03 -36.95
C GLU A 55 -14.07 -18.12 -38.48
N ARG A 56 -13.99 -19.33 -39.04
CA ARG A 56 -14.21 -19.56 -40.49
C ARG A 56 -15.65 -19.35 -40.91
N ARG A 57 -16.60 -19.74 -40.06
CA ARG A 57 -18.04 -19.67 -40.37
C ARG A 57 -18.64 -18.29 -40.08
N ASN A 58 -17.99 -17.46 -39.26
CA ASN A 58 -18.55 -16.18 -38.85
C ASN A 58 -17.47 -15.09 -38.71
N ALA A 59 -17.59 -14.08 -39.57
CA ALA A 59 -16.68 -12.93 -39.62
C ALA A 59 -16.64 -12.11 -38.31
N LEU A 60 -17.72 -12.09 -37.52
CA LEU A 60 -17.76 -11.37 -36.24
C LEU A 60 -16.86 -12.06 -35.20
N PHE A 61 -16.87 -13.40 -35.14
CA PHE A 61 -16.04 -14.14 -34.21
C PHE A 61 -14.55 -14.02 -34.57
N LYS A 62 -14.23 -14.00 -35.86
CA LYS A 62 -12.89 -13.69 -36.35
C LYS A 62 -12.41 -12.32 -35.90
N ALA A 63 -13.19 -11.26 -36.19
CA ALA A 63 -12.85 -9.90 -35.79
C ALA A 63 -12.68 -9.75 -34.26
N TYR A 64 -13.56 -10.39 -33.47
CA TYR A 64 -13.46 -10.39 -32.01
C TYR A 64 -12.17 -11.03 -31.50
N ARG A 65 -11.77 -12.18 -32.07
CA ARG A 65 -10.54 -12.88 -31.68
C ARG A 65 -9.30 -12.12 -32.10
N ASP A 66 -9.30 -11.52 -33.29
CA ASP A 66 -8.22 -10.64 -33.75
C ASP A 66 -8.06 -9.43 -32.83
N GLU A 67 -9.16 -8.76 -32.45
CA GLU A 67 -9.12 -7.67 -31.48
C GLU A 67 -8.61 -8.13 -30.11
N GLN A 68 -9.05 -9.29 -29.63
CA GLN A 68 -8.53 -9.84 -28.36
C GLN A 68 -7.01 -10.03 -28.42
N ARG A 69 -6.48 -10.65 -29.47
CA ARG A 69 -5.03 -10.85 -29.66
C ARG A 69 -4.28 -9.51 -29.68
N LEU A 70 -4.79 -8.54 -30.43
CA LEU A 70 -4.22 -7.18 -30.47
C LEU A 70 -4.20 -6.51 -29.09
N TYR A 71 -5.26 -6.66 -28.29
CA TYR A 71 -5.32 -6.08 -26.96
C TYR A 71 -4.44 -6.80 -25.94
N THR A 72 -4.29 -8.13 -26.01
CA THR A 72 -3.38 -8.87 -25.11
C THR A 72 -1.92 -8.52 -25.39
N GLU A 73 -1.53 -8.36 -26.65
CA GLU A 73 -0.19 -7.91 -27.04
C GLU A 73 0.10 -6.48 -26.57
N LYS A 74 -0.84 -5.55 -26.78
CA LYS A 74 -0.73 -4.18 -26.26
C LYS A 74 -0.63 -4.16 -24.73
N LYS A 75 -1.34 -5.05 -24.03
CA LYS A 75 -1.27 -5.15 -22.56
C LYS A 75 0.06 -5.69 -22.05
N LYS A 76 0.78 -6.52 -22.82
CA LYS A 76 2.14 -7.01 -22.47
C LYS A 76 3.18 -5.89 -22.55
N THR A 77 3.04 -4.98 -23.52
CA THR A 77 3.97 -3.87 -23.76
C THR A 77 3.64 -2.61 -22.96
N GLN A 78 2.37 -2.41 -22.60
CA GLN A 78 1.96 -1.33 -21.71
C GLN A 78 2.42 -1.64 -20.28
N LEU A 79 3.33 -0.81 -19.74
CA LEU A 79 3.69 -0.86 -18.33
C LEU A 79 2.41 -0.76 -17.49
N LYS A 80 2.23 -1.70 -16.55
CA LYS A 80 1.14 -1.65 -15.58
C LYS A 80 1.11 -0.24 -14.97
N LYS A 81 -0.05 0.42 -14.91
CA LYS A 81 -0.18 1.75 -14.27
C LYS A 81 0.50 1.70 -12.90
N GLY A 82 1.50 2.56 -12.68
CA GLY A 82 2.34 2.58 -11.47
C GLY A 82 3.72 1.93 -11.59
N SER A 83 3.93 1.03 -12.56
CA SER A 83 5.20 0.29 -12.73
C SER A 83 6.37 1.20 -13.10
N GLN A 84 6.15 2.25 -13.90
CA GLN A 84 7.23 3.20 -14.23
C GLN A 84 7.73 3.96 -12.99
N ARG A 85 6.81 4.41 -12.12
CA ARG A 85 7.18 5.09 -10.87
C ARG A 85 7.90 4.14 -9.93
N GLU A 86 7.40 2.91 -9.79
CA GLU A 86 8.01 1.88 -8.98
C GLU A 86 9.44 1.56 -9.44
N GLN A 87 9.64 1.33 -10.75
CA GLN A 87 10.97 1.08 -11.32
C GLN A 87 11.92 2.24 -11.07
N GLN A 88 11.46 3.49 -11.22
CA GLN A 88 12.25 4.68 -10.90
C GLN A 88 12.63 4.72 -9.41
N THR A 89 11.68 4.43 -8.51
CA THR A 89 11.94 4.42 -7.06
C THR A 89 12.89 3.29 -6.65
N LEU A 90 12.79 2.11 -7.26
CA LEU A 90 13.70 1.00 -7.02
C LEU A 90 15.11 1.31 -7.52
N ALA A 91 15.23 1.95 -8.68
CA ALA A 91 16.52 2.39 -9.19
C ALA A 91 17.17 3.46 -8.28
N ALA A 92 16.38 4.40 -7.75
CA ALA A 92 16.85 5.38 -6.78
C ALA A 92 17.29 4.73 -5.45
N LEU A 93 16.53 3.75 -4.97
CA LEU A 93 16.84 2.98 -3.77
C LEU A 93 18.13 2.16 -3.94
N ALA A 94 18.34 1.53 -5.08
CA ALA A 94 19.57 0.78 -5.38
C ALA A 94 20.80 1.71 -5.36
N LYS A 95 20.69 2.91 -5.93
CA LYS A 95 21.76 3.94 -5.87
C LYS A 95 22.06 4.37 -4.43
N PHE A 96 21.01 4.58 -3.62
CA PHE A 96 21.18 4.96 -2.21
C PHE A 96 21.86 3.85 -1.40
N GLN A 97 21.47 2.59 -1.59
CA GLN A 97 22.10 1.45 -0.93
C GLN A 97 23.57 1.28 -1.33
N ALA A 98 23.91 1.49 -2.60
CA ALA A 98 25.30 1.48 -3.05
C ALA A 98 26.11 2.58 -2.35
N LYS A 99 25.58 3.80 -2.29
CA LYS A 99 26.19 4.93 -1.57
C LYS A 99 26.38 4.64 -0.08
N LEU A 100 25.38 4.05 0.59
CA LEU A 100 25.47 3.67 2.00
C LEU A 100 26.62 2.69 2.26
N LYS A 101 26.77 1.66 1.42
CA LYS A 101 27.85 0.68 1.54
C LYS A 101 29.22 1.32 1.36
N GLU A 102 29.36 2.17 0.35
CA GLU A 102 30.61 2.91 0.10
C GLU A 102 31.01 3.77 1.32
N VAL A 103 30.05 4.48 1.92
CA VAL A 103 30.31 5.29 3.11
C VAL A 103 30.67 4.43 4.32
N GLN A 104 29.99 3.30 4.54
CA GLN A 104 30.30 2.37 5.63
C GLN A 104 31.68 1.71 5.49
N GLU A 105 32.12 1.40 4.27
CA GLU A 105 33.47 0.86 4.03
C GLU A 105 34.56 1.92 4.25
N ARG A 106 34.28 3.18 3.90
CA ARG A 106 35.24 4.29 4.01
C ARG A 106 35.39 4.81 5.44
N GLU A 107 34.31 4.85 6.20
CA GLU A 107 34.29 5.25 7.61
C GLU A 107 33.51 4.21 8.43
N PRO A 108 34.19 3.17 8.96
CA PRO A 108 33.54 2.23 9.87
C PRO A 108 33.09 2.99 11.11
N ALA A 109 31.81 2.83 11.46
CA ALA A 109 31.17 3.50 12.59
C ALA A 109 31.99 3.31 13.87
N SER A 110 32.75 4.35 14.25
CA SER A 110 33.48 4.42 15.51
C SER A 110 32.68 5.33 16.44
N PRO A 111 32.27 4.84 17.63
CA PRO A 111 31.41 5.59 18.55
C PRO A 111 32.11 6.78 19.24
N GLU A 112 33.38 7.08 18.92
CA GLU A 112 34.22 8.00 19.72
C GLU A 112 34.59 9.31 19.01
N LYS A 113 34.06 9.60 17.82
CA LYS A 113 34.42 10.83 17.08
C LYS A 113 33.22 11.75 16.86
N GLU A 114 32.77 12.40 17.93
CA GLU A 114 32.02 13.66 17.83
C GLU A 114 33.00 14.79 17.45
N GLY A 115 33.35 14.88 16.18
CA GLY A 115 34.04 16.03 15.61
C GLY A 115 33.04 16.95 14.91
N GLU A 116 33.29 18.26 14.93
CA GLU A 116 32.49 19.28 14.23
C GLU A 116 32.08 18.80 12.84
N GLU A 117 30.77 18.63 12.63
CA GLU A 117 30.23 18.19 11.36
C GLU A 117 30.45 19.29 10.31
N GLU A 118 31.22 18.97 9.27
CA GLU A 118 31.33 19.84 8.11
C GLU A 118 29.97 19.82 7.37
N GLU A 119 29.42 21.02 7.16
CA GLU A 119 28.11 21.23 6.53
C GLU A 119 28.13 20.61 5.11
N GLY A 120 27.39 19.51 4.93
CA GLY A 120 27.33 18.77 3.66
C GLY A 120 28.12 17.45 3.62
N SER A 121 28.71 17.00 4.73
CA SER A 121 29.37 15.69 4.79
C SER A 121 28.37 14.51 4.82
N ASP A 122 28.72 13.40 4.17
CA ASP A 122 27.93 12.16 4.13
C ASP A 122 28.08 11.32 5.42
N ARG A 123 28.74 11.84 6.46
CA ARG A 123 29.07 11.11 7.69
C ARG A 123 27.85 10.59 8.44
N TRP A 124 26.75 11.31 8.38
CA TRP A 124 25.48 10.90 8.99
C TRP A 124 24.96 9.57 8.41
N LEU A 125 25.36 9.18 7.19
CA LEU A 125 25.01 7.89 6.58
C LEU A 125 25.70 6.70 7.25
N ALA A 126 26.86 6.91 7.88
CA ALA A 126 27.56 5.88 8.67
C ALA A 126 27.16 5.87 10.15
N HIS A 127 26.56 6.96 10.65
CA HIS A 127 26.26 7.12 12.06
C HIS A 127 25.18 6.13 12.54
N ALA A 128 25.46 5.39 13.61
CA ALA A 128 24.49 4.52 14.26
C ALA A 128 23.72 5.30 15.34
N LEU A 129 22.39 5.29 15.27
CA LEU A 129 21.56 6.00 16.26
C LEU A 129 21.64 5.27 17.61
N HIS A 130 22.29 5.90 18.58
CA HIS A 130 22.36 5.43 19.95
C HIS A 130 21.51 6.34 20.84
N PHE A 131 20.55 5.77 21.55
CA PHE A 131 19.82 6.48 22.58
C PHE A 131 20.34 6.03 23.93
N GLU A 132 20.58 6.99 24.83
CA GLU A 132 20.70 6.68 26.24
C GLU A 132 19.36 6.15 26.74
N GLU A 133 19.38 5.06 27.52
CA GLU A 133 18.18 4.48 28.13
C GLU A 133 17.68 5.41 29.25
N GLN A 134 17.03 6.50 28.84
CA GLN A 134 16.18 7.28 29.71
C GLN A 134 14.91 6.45 29.86
N GLY A 135 14.79 5.74 30.98
CA GLY A 135 13.58 4.99 31.33
C GLY A 135 12.30 5.83 31.15
N PRO A 136 11.10 5.24 31.28
CA PRO A 136 9.84 5.87 30.85
C PRO A 136 9.70 7.32 31.38
N VAL A 137 9.89 8.29 30.48
CA VAL A 137 9.70 9.71 30.79
C VAL A 137 8.19 9.96 30.79
N LEU A 138 7.62 10.05 31.99
CA LEU A 138 6.23 10.42 32.19
C LEU A 138 5.98 11.76 31.49
N ALA A 139 5.01 11.77 30.57
CA ALA A 139 4.60 13.01 29.95
C ALA A 139 4.15 14.00 31.02
N ARG A 140 4.49 15.28 30.83
CA ARG A 140 3.92 16.38 31.63
C ARG A 140 2.43 16.50 31.34
N ASP A 141 1.63 15.68 32.01
CA ASP A 141 0.19 15.79 32.08
C ASP A 141 -0.23 16.48 33.40
N ALA A 142 -1.52 16.80 33.53
CA ALA A 142 -2.03 17.48 34.72
C ALA A 142 -1.93 16.63 36.01
N ALA A 143 -1.69 15.31 35.89
CA ALA A 143 -1.54 14.40 37.03
C ALA A 143 -0.08 14.31 37.51
N ASN A 144 0.88 14.47 36.60
CA ASN A 144 2.31 14.33 36.87
C ASN A 144 3.03 15.68 37.09
N VAL A 145 2.33 16.80 36.96
CA VAL A 145 2.86 18.14 37.23
C VAL A 145 2.51 18.54 38.66
N ASN A 146 3.53 18.85 39.48
CA ASN A 146 3.33 19.39 40.82
C ASN A 146 2.54 20.71 40.77
N PRO A 147 1.34 20.79 41.35
CA PRO A 147 0.52 21.99 41.30
C PRO A 147 1.14 23.17 42.07
N GLU A 148 1.96 22.89 43.08
CA GLU A 148 2.69 23.89 43.86
C GLU A 148 3.85 24.53 43.08
N GLU A 149 4.40 23.82 42.09
CA GLU A 149 5.47 24.30 41.21
C GLU A 149 4.92 24.85 39.88
N ALA A 150 3.64 24.56 39.58
CA ALA A 150 2.95 25.04 38.41
C ALA A 150 2.38 26.44 38.66
N TYR A 151 3.03 27.44 38.08
CA TYR A 151 2.50 28.80 38.05
C TYR A 151 1.10 28.85 37.43
N ASP A 152 0.17 29.54 38.08
CA ASP A 152 -1.16 29.81 37.54
C ASP A 152 -1.06 30.50 36.15
N ILE A 153 -2.10 30.36 35.32
CA ILE A 153 -2.18 31.00 34.00
C ILE A 153 -2.10 32.52 34.08
N SER A 154 -2.36 33.10 35.25
CA SER A 154 -2.29 34.54 35.49
C SER A 154 -0.90 34.99 35.99
N ASP A 155 -0.04 34.07 36.45
CA ASP A 155 1.28 34.44 37.00
C ASP A 155 2.25 34.81 35.85
N PRO A 156 2.95 35.96 35.93
CA PRO A 156 3.91 36.39 34.91
C PRO A 156 5.12 35.46 34.71
N ARG A 157 5.39 34.54 35.64
CA ARG A 157 6.43 33.50 35.57
C ARG A 157 5.94 32.23 34.87
N ASN A 158 4.65 32.11 34.58
CA ASN A 158 4.15 31.01 33.76
C ASN A 158 4.81 31.04 32.37
N ALA A 159 5.28 29.88 31.90
CA ALA A 159 5.96 29.73 30.61
C ALA A 159 5.14 30.25 29.42
N MET A 160 3.80 30.17 29.47
CA MET A 160 2.96 30.79 28.45
C MET A 160 3.07 32.33 28.46
N ASN A 161 3.00 32.94 29.64
CA ASN A 161 3.06 34.39 29.80
C ASN A 161 4.46 34.93 29.47
N GLN A 162 5.51 34.19 29.83
CA GLN A 162 6.88 34.49 29.44
C GLN A 162 7.04 34.48 27.91
N ARG A 163 6.57 33.43 27.22
CA ARG A 163 6.60 33.37 25.75
C ARG A 163 5.87 34.55 25.11
N ARG A 164 4.70 34.95 25.64
CA ARG A 164 3.92 36.09 25.13
C ARG A 164 4.64 37.42 25.34
N ARG A 165 5.29 37.61 26.49
CA ARG A 165 6.07 38.80 26.83
C ARG A 165 7.34 38.91 25.98
N ASP A 166 8.07 37.80 25.80
CA ASP A 166 9.32 37.78 25.04
C ASP A 166 9.08 37.98 23.55
N ARG A 167 7.97 37.45 23.00
CA ARG A 167 7.54 37.77 21.63
C ARG A 167 7.29 39.27 21.43
N LYS A 168 6.57 39.92 22.35
CA LYS A 168 6.36 41.38 22.30
C LYS A 168 7.67 42.16 22.42
N ARG A 169 8.58 41.73 23.29
CA ARG A 169 9.91 42.37 23.43
C ARG A 169 10.72 42.27 22.14
N LYS A 170 10.72 41.11 21.49
CA LYS A 170 11.40 40.90 20.21
C LYS A 170 10.79 41.76 19.10
N SER A 171 9.46 41.87 19.02
CA SER A 171 8.81 42.73 18.02
C SER A 171 9.09 44.21 18.24
N HIS A 172 9.05 44.69 19.48
CA HIS A 172 9.41 46.08 19.79
C HIS A 172 10.91 46.37 19.59
N HIS A 173 11.78 45.37 19.77
CA HIS A 173 13.20 45.52 19.52
C HIS A 173 13.53 45.60 18.02
N SER A 174 12.82 44.84 17.17
CA SER A 174 12.95 44.94 15.71
C SER A 174 12.41 46.27 15.16
N GLU A 175 11.27 46.75 15.66
CA GLU A 175 10.67 48.03 15.23
C GLU A 175 11.57 49.24 15.52
N ARG A 176 12.31 49.21 16.63
CA ARG A 176 13.20 50.30 17.04
C ARG A 176 14.55 50.32 16.31
N ARG A 177 14.88 49.28 15.55
CA ARG A 177 16.15 49.13 14.84
C ARG A 177 16.07 49.55 13.36
N HIS A 178 14.91 50.04 12.91
CA HIS A 178 14.69 50.61 11.60
C HIS A 178 14.58 52.14 11.68
#